data_AF-A0A7T3T2A9-F1
#
_entry.id   AF-A0A7T3T2A9-F1
#
_cell.length_a   1.000
_cell.length_b   1.000
_cell.length_c   1.000
_cell.angle_alpha   90.00
_cell.angle_beta   90.00
_cell.angle_gamma   90.00
#
_symmetry.space_group_name_H-M   'P 1'
#
loop_
_entity.id
_entity.type
_entity.pdbx_description
1 polymer ?
#
loop_
_entity_poly.entity_id
_entity_poly.type
_entity_poly.pdbx_seq_one_letter_code
_entity_poly.pdbx_strand_id
1 'polypeptide(L)'
;MKLRKNALLVCAMGSLVAAPVISVVINQPTANAVQTQLQPMMSLGASLNAQQAEQTKALLGANQVAVAKTLYIDGPTINRYLNDGSNASTGVFSSALIQPLPAGSGVQVQVVTPQNILLVKPTTYQNAAITSGAKDVLIKIATVTPVTGEGALTGVYALLEQAGVKVDKQAILVAEKEIKIVEEAKKSTEITENQINKLIAEVKTEVTNLVSSGNAVDGNEVVKKVLANNPSIKLPQSTFEVLKKLALDYARTEVAKHTDTVKQIEKSIDLSEKYPYAVDLKQFGDNINFVPKSGNGHPADINVSMTDSKLSYNRGESVAPFKMENIKTQTIDVLNADGTSRPVKVNTVLRVANFEKGGENLAGDIYVYVNLDNQLALATPDYTGGTAAYQEYIVGQLPAPAAPAETTEMDTQAAETTQAEETTEAATQAEETTEAATEAEETTEAMTAAPETTAEEKIDAPYAVDMNLVHDQAFFKLEGMNIPKEIEFYKGISTMIMNNYYGGKFEGNTKVKTIPTKEIRVFSADTKDVRTVSVNTMIEIEPKDGGVEKLTMYLFVNKDNKVSLATPNFAGNVTDDQKDVMLEYIQAD
;
A
#
# COMPACT_ATOMS: atom_id res chain seq x y z
N MET A 1 -70.55 -40.67 -37.15
CA MET A 1 -70.17 -39.45 -37.89
C MET A 1 -68.71 -39.14 -37.59
N LYS A 2 -67.87 -39.25 -38.63
CA LYS A 2 -66.50 -38.72 -38.88
C LYS A 2 -65.50 -38.70 -37.70
N LEU A 3 -64.54 -39.63 -37.58
CA LEU A 3 -63.39 -40.05 -38.42
C LEU A 3 -62.07 -39.32 -38.09
N ARG A 4 -61.17 -40.12 -37.51
CA ARG A 4 -59.71 -40.00 -37.45
C ARG A 4 -59.06 -39.86 -38.83
N LYS A 5 -57.77 -39.48 -38.84
CA LYS A 5 -56.63 -39.94 -39.70
C LYS A 5 -55.70 -38.76 -39.97
N ASN A 6 -54.40 -38.86 -40.22
CA ASN A 6 -53.35 -39.88 -40.15
C ASN A 6 -52.06 -39.10 -40.52
N ALA A 7 -50.91 -39.56 -40.05
CA ALA A 7 -49.65 -39.28 -40.72
C ALA A 7 -49.63 -39.98 -42.11
N LEU A 8 -49.15 -39.32 -43.16
CA LEU A 8 -48.48 -40.00 -44.27
C LEU A 8 -47.54 -39.08 -45.06
N LEU A 9 -46.34 -39.62 -45.23
CA LEU A 9 -45.21 -39.32 -46.09
C LEU A 9 -45.56 -39.11 -47.57
N VAL A 10 -44.94 -38.14 -48.26
CA VAL A 10 -44.58 -38.25 -49.70
C VAL A 10 -43.26 -37.51 -49.96
N CYS A 11 -42.26 -38.28 -50.40
CA CYS A 11 -41.04 -37.80 -51.05
C CYS A 11 -41.35 -37.25 -52.45
N ALA A 12 -40.72 -36.14 -52.85
CA ALA A 12 -40.42 -35.88 -54.26
C ALA A 12 -39.12 -35.07 -54.37
N MET A 13 -38.14 -35.68 -55.03
CA MET A 13 -36.88 -35.07 -55.44
C MET A 13 -37.11 -33.89 -56.39
N GLY A 14 -36.33 -32.83 -56.21
CA GLY A 14 -36.24 -31.72 -57.15
C GLY A 14 -34.97 -30.91 -56.86
N SER A 15 -33.93 -31.18 -57.63
CA SER A 15 -32.65 -30.47 -57.67
C SER A 15 -32.81 -28.95 -57.64
N LEU A 16 -32.24 -28.28 -56.64
CA LEU A 16 -32.15 -26.83 -56.59
C LEU A 16 -30.69 -26.39 -56.48
N VAL A 17 -30.30 -25.60 -57.47
CA VAL A 17 -28.98 -25.00 -57.68
C VAL A 17 -28.64 -24.08 -56.50
N ALA A 18 -27.51 -24.32 -55.84
CA ALA A 18 -27.03 -23.44 -54.78
C ALA A 18 -26.49 -22.13 -55.39
N ALA A 19 -27.21 -21.02 -55.16
CA ALA A 19 -26.66 -19.68 -55.29
C ALA A 19 -26.25 -19.19 -53.88
N PRO A 20 -25.07 -18.54 -53.71
CA PRO A 20 -24.65 -18.05 -52.42
C PRO A 20 -25.53 -16.87 -51.99
N VAL A 21 -26.19 -17.01 -50.83
CA VAL A 21 -26.88 -15.92 -50.15
C VAL A 21 -25.83 -15.06 -49.48
N ILE A 22 -25.61 -13.85 -50.00
CA ILE A 22 -24.79 -12.84 -49.32
C ILE A 22 -25.66 -12.26 -48.19
N SER A 23 -25.40 -12.69 -46.96
CA SER A 23 -25.99 -12.09 -45.77
C SER A 23 -25.39 -10.70 -45.56
N VAL A 24 -26.21 -9.67 -45.76
CA VAL A 24 -25.88 -8.30 -45.36
C VAL A 24 -25.82 -8.27 -43.83
N VAL A 25 -24.62 -8.06 -43.29
CA VAL A 25 -24.41 -7.80 -41.86
C VAL A 25 -24.83 -6.34 -41.60
N ILE A 26 -26.01 -6.17 -41.03
CA ILE A 26 -26.47 -4.86 -40.55
C ILE A 26 -25.86 -4.67 -39.16
N ASN A 27 -24.79 -3.88 -39.07
CA ASN A 27 -24.21 -3.48 -37.79
C ASN A 27 -25.20 -2.54 -37.08
N GLN A 28 -26.01 -3.08 -36.17
CA GLN A 28 -26.69 -2.25 -35.18
C GLN A 28 -25.67 -1.88 -34.10
N PRO A 29 -25.44 -0.59 -33.79
CA PRO A 29 -24.65 -0.23 -32.63
C PRO A 29 -25.39 -0.74 -31.39
N THR A 30 -24.86 -1.80 -30.78
CA THR A 30 -25.22 -2.15 -29.42
C THR A 30 -24.85 -0.95 -28.57
N ALA A 31 -25.85 -0.21 -28.09
CA ALA A 31 -25.67 0.69 -26.97
C ALA A 31 -25.22 -0.18 -25.80
N ASN A 32 -23.91 -0.29 -25.62
CA ASN A 32 -23.33 -0.77 -24.38
C ASN A 32 -23.84 0.21 -23.32
N ALA A 33 -24.77 -0.24 -22.50
CA ALA A 33 -25.01 0.41 -21.23
C ALA A 33 -23.65 0.42 -20.53
N VAL A 34 -22.99 1.58 -20.52
CA VAL A 34 -21.84 1.84 -19.67
C VAL A 34 -22.40 1.81 -18.26
N GLN A 35 -22.49 0.62 -17.69
CA GLN A 35 -22.55 0.48 -16.26
C GLN A 35 -21.29 1.18 -15.79
N THR A 36 -21.45 2.32 -15.11
CA THR A 36 -20.35 3.07 -14.49
C THR A 36 -19.63 2.11 -13.56
N GLN A 37 -18.65 1.41 -14.10
CA GLN A 37 -17.82 0.48 -13.39
C GLN A 37 -17.03 1.35 -12.43
N LEU A 38 -17.34 1.21 -11.14
CA LEU A 38 -16.56 1.82 -10.08
C LEU A 38 -15.09 1.55 -10.41
N GLN A 39 -14.30 2.61 -10.47
CA GLN A 39 -12.87 2.50 -10.76
C GLN A 39 -12.17 2.20 -9.43
N PRO A 40 -10.98 1.56 -9.43
CA PRO A 40 -10.19 1.44 -8.22
C PRO A 40 -9.92 2.81 -7.60
N MET A 41 -9.99 2.91 -6.27
CA MET A 41 -9.77 4.15 -5.51
C MET A 41 -8.89 3.84 -4.31
N MET A 42 -7.98 4.74 -3.96
CA MET A 42 -7.07 4.53 -2.83
C MET A 42 -7.08 5.69 -1.85
N SER A 43 -6.72 5.41 -0.61
CA SER A 43 -6.49 6.38 0.43
C SER A 43 -5.06 6.24 0.92
N LEU A 44 -4.33 7.35 0.99
CA LEU A 44 -2.98 7.41 1.53
C LEU A 44 -2.99 8.08 2.91
N GLY A 45 -2.17 7.56 3.83
CA GLY A 45 -1.90 8.27 5.08
C GLY A 45 -1.24 9.63 4.81
N ALA A 46 -1.78 10.70 5.38
CA ALA A 46 -1.29 12.06 5.14
C ALA A 46 0.11 12.33 5.70
N SER A 47 0.62 11.47 6.60
CA SER A 47 1.97 11.58 7.17
C SER A 47 3.03 10.81 6.40
N LEU A 48 2.67 10.08 5.34
CA LEU A 48 3.64 9.46 4.45
C LEU A 48 4.45 10.55 3.74
N ASN A 49 5.77 10.42 3.79
CA ASN A 49 6.62 11.16 2.86
C ASN A 49 6.45 10.59 1.43
N ALA A 50 6.96 11.26 0.41
CA ALA A 50 6.73 10.85 -0.96
C ALA A 50 7.28 9.45 -1.31
N GLN A 51 8.48 9.11 -0.83
CA GLN A 51 9.06 7.78 -1.06
C GLN A 51 8.19 6.70 -0.40
N GLN A 52 7.76 6.95 0.83
CA GLN A 52 6.86 6.09 1.57
C GLN A 52 5.49 5.96 0.86
N ALA A 53 4.98 7.05 0.29
CA ALA A 53 3.74 7.06 -0.46
C ALA A 53 3.84 6.22 -1.73
N GLU A 54 4.90 6.39 -2.54
CA GLU A 54 5.12 5.58 -3.75
C GLU A 54 5.32 4.10 -3.43
N GLN A 55 6.10 3.79 -2.39
CA GLN A 55 6.26 2.41 -1.93
C GLN A 55 4.94 1.82 -1.44
N THR A 56 4.13 2.60 -0.70
CA THR A 56 2.80 2.16 -0.24
C THR A 56 1.83 1.93 -1.41
N LYS A 57 1.84 2.80 -2.43
CA LYS A 57 1.07 2.60 -3.67
C LYS A 57 1.48 1.32 -4.38
N ALA A 58 2.78 1.05 -4.49
CA ALA A 58 3.29 -0.17 -5.12
C ALA A 58 2.85 -1.42 -4.36
N LEU A 59 2.92 -1.42 -3.03
CA LEU A 59 2.43 -2.52 -2.18
C LEU A 59 0.94 -2.77 -2.39
N LEU A 60 0.13 -1.71 -2.48
CA LEU A 60 -1.30 -1.81 -2.78
C LEU A 60 -1.59 -2.28 -4.22
N GLY A 61 -0.60 -2.28 -5.12
CA GLY A 61 -0.82 -2.47 -6.56
C GLY A 61 -1.61 -1.32 -7.19
N ALA A 62 -1.48 -0.12 -6.62
CA ALA A 62 -2.30 1.06 -6.92
C ALA A 62 -1.57 2.12 -7.76
N ASN A 63 -0.43 1.78 -8.37
CA ASN A 63 0.40 2.72 -9.16
C ASN A 63 -0.37 3.41 -10.30
N GLN A 64 -1.41 2.76 -10.82
CA GLN A 64 -2.23 3.28 -11.92
C GLN A 64 -3.50 3.99 -11.45
N VAL A 65 -3.74 4.08 -10.13
CA VAL A 65 -4.89 4.79 -9.59
C VAL A 65 -4.69 6.29 -9.76
N ALA A 66 -5.62 6.94 -10.46
CA ALA A 66 -5.55 8.37 -10.72
C ALA A 66 -5.57 9.18 -9.41
N VAL A 67 -4.92 10.34 -9.42
CA VAL A 67 -4.88 11.26 -8.28
C VAL A 67 -6.29 11.69 -7.86
N ALA A 68 -7.20 11.94 -8.81
CA ALA A 68 -8.60 12.25 -8.52
C ALA A 68 -9.39 11.10 -7.82
N LYS A 69 -8.81 9.90 -7.80
CA LYS A 69 -9.31 8.71 -7.09
C LYS A 69 -8.45 8.37 -5.87
N THR A 70 -7.62 9.32 -5.43
CA THR A 70 -6.76 9.22 -4.25
C THR A 70 -7.24 10.18 -3.16
N LEU A 71 -7.54 9.65 -1.97
CA LEU A 71 -7.84 10.44 -0.77
C LEU A 71 -6.62 10.49 0.15
N TYR A 72 -6.49 11.54 0.94
CA TYR A 72 -5.48 11.64 2.00
C TYR A 72 -6.17 11.61 3.36
N ILE A 73 -5.69 10.75 4.26
CA ILE A 73 -6.29 10.53 5.57
C ILE A 73 -5.35 11.10 6.63
N ASP A 74 -5.81 12.11 7.34
CA ASP A 74 -5.13 12.75 8.47
C ASP A 74 -5.84 12.44 9.80
N GLY A 75 -5.24 12.87 10.91
CA GLY A 75 -5.81 12.65 12.24
C GLY A 75 -7.22 13.22 12.45
N PRO A 76 -7.53 14.46 12.02
CA PRO A 76 -8.90 14.98 12.05
C PRO A 76 -9.90 14.11 11.27
N THR A 77 -9.48 13.56 10.12
CA THR A 77 -10.31 12.62 9.37
C THR A 77 -10.56 11.33 10.15
N ILE A 78 -9.54 10.76 10.80
CA ILE A 78 -9.71 9.60 11.69
C ILE A 78 -10.75 9.90 12.77
N ASN A 79 -10.58 11.01 13.50
CA ASN A 79 -11.49 11.37 14.59
C ASN A 79 -12.92 11.63 14.11
N ARG A 80 -13.11 12.14 12.89
CA ARG A 80 -14.44 12.32 12.29
C ARG A 80 -15.21 11.00 12.14
N TYR A 81 -14.53 9.91 11.80
CA TYR A 81 -15.17 8.59 11.68
C TYR A 81 -15.17 7.84 13.02
N LEU A 82 -14.01 7.72 13.66
CA LEU A 82 -13.81 6.82 14.81
C LEU A 82 -14.03 7.49 16.18
N ASN A 83 -14.14 8.82 16.25
CA ASN A 83 -14.29 9.58 17.50
C ASN A 83 -13.27 9.17 18.59
N ASP A 84 -12.02 8.94 18.18
CA ASP A 84 -10.94 8.39 19.01
C ASP A 84 -10.06 9.47 19.67
N GLY A 85 -10.33 10.75 19.40
CA GLY A 85 -9.54 11.87 19.89
C GLY A 85 -8.35 12.23 19.01
N SER A 86 -8.19 11.59 17.85
CA SER A 86 -7.16 11.96 16.87
C SER A 86 -7.27 13.43 16.42
N ASN A 87 -6.14 14.06 16.16
CA ASN A 87 -6.07 15.49 15.84
C ASN A 87 -4.97 15.77 14.80
N ALA A 88 -4.71 17.04 14.48
CA ALA A 88 -3.75 17.43 13.44
C ALA A 88 -2.32 16.93 13.70
N SER A 89 -1.96 16.63 14.96
CA SER A 89 -0.65 16.08 15.32
C SER A 89 -0.59 14.55 15.27
N THR A 90 -1.71 13.87 15.04
CA THR A 90 -1.75 12.40 14.90
C THR A 90 -1.11 12.00 13.57
N GLY A 91 0.00 11.26 13.65
CA GLY A 91 0.65 10.70 12.47
C GLY A 91 -0.16 9.56 11.83
N VAL A 92 -0.44 9.64 10.54
CA VAL A 92 -1.23 8.65 9.78
C VAL A 92 -0.43 8.12 8.60
N PHE A 93 -0.05 6.83 8.65
CA PHE A 93 0.80 6.20 7.63
C PHE A 93 0.12 5.03 6.90
N SER A 94 -0.85 4.36 7.54
CA SER A 94 -1.56 3.25 6.91
C SER A 94 -2.52 3.72 5.82
N SER A 95 -2.62 2.92 4.77
CA SER A 95 -3.30 3.25 3.52
C SER A 95 -4.18 2.09 3.06
N ALA A 96 -5.16 2.37 2.21
CA ALA A 96 -6.11 1.39 1.70
C ALA A 96 -6.36 1.58 0.19
N LEU A 97 -6.72 0.50 -0.49
CA LEU A 97 -7.25 0.50 -1.85
C LEU A 97 -8.60 -0.22 -1.80
N ILE A 98 -9.63 0.34 -2.45
CA ILE A 98 -10.86 -0.37 -2.80
C ILE A 98 -10.89 -0.62 -4.31
N GLN A 99 -11.21 -1.84 -4.69
CA GLN A 99 -11.32 -2.26 -6.09
C GLN A 99 -12.58 -3.10 -6.27
N PRO A 100 -13.48 -2.74 -7.19
CA PRO A 100 -14.67 -3.55 -7.43
C PRO A 100 -14.34 -4.94 -7.98
N LEU A 101 -15.17 -5.90 -7.59
CA LEU A 101 -15.13 -7.28 -8.02
C LEU A 101 -16.40 -7.61 -8.81
N PRO A 102 -16.40 -8.70 -9.60
CA PRO A 102 -17.61 -9.20 -10.25
C PRO A 102 -18.75 -9.44 -9.24
N ALA A 103 -19.99 -9.29 -9.68
CA ALA A 103 -21.16 -9.48 -8.84
C ALA A 103 -21.17 -10.85 -8.16
N GLY A 104 -21.47 -10.89 -6.85
CA GLY A 104 -21.46 -12.10 -6.03
C GLY A 104 -20.09 -12.53 -5.50
N SER A 105 -19.07 -11.68 -5.64
CA SER A 105 -17.72 -11.91 -5.09
C SER A 105 -17.62 -11.67 -3.57
N GLY A 106 -18.57 -10.94 -2.99
CA GLY A 106 -18.52 -10.56 -1.57
C GLY A 106 -17.50 -9.43 -1.30
N VAL A 107 -17.35 -9.08 -0.03
CA VAL A 107 -16.29 -8.16 0.43
C VAL A 107 -15.07 -8.98 0.78
N GLN A 108 -13.92 -8.69 0.16
CA GLN A 108 -12.66 -9.39 0.39
C GLN A 108 -11.62 -8.41 0.93
N VAL A 109 -10.77 -8.85 1.85
CA VAL A 109 -9.70 -8.04 2.44
C VAL A 109 -8.36 -8.72 2.27
N GLN A 110 -7.35 -7.96 1.87
CA GLN A 110 -5.94 -8.35 1.81
C GLN A 110 -5.10 -7.33 2.57
N VAL A 111 -4.54 -7.73 3.72
CA VAL A 111 -3.52 -6.95 4.41
C VAL A 111 -2.17 -7.36 3.84
N VAL A 112 -1.59 -6.49 3.02
CA VAL A 112 -0.36 -6.73 2.26
C VAL A 112 0.88 -6.72 3.16
N THR A 113 0.88 -5.84 4.17
CA THR A 113 1.97 -5.69 5.14
C THR A 113 1.51 -6.04 6.57
N PRO A 114 1.11 -7.29 6.85
CA PRO A 114 0.51 -7.67 8.13
C PRO A 114 1.44 -7.53 9.34
N GLN A 115 2.76 -7.58 9.12
CA GLN A 115 3.79 -7.33 10.12
C GLN A 115 3.80 -5.87 10.64
N ASN A 116 3.30 -4.93 9.83
CA ASN A 116 3.27 -3.52 10.18
C ASN A 116 1.88 -3.02 10.63
N ILE A 117 0.84 -3.87 10.58
CA ILE A 117 -0.50 -3.54 11.09
C ILE A 117 -0.73 -4.27 12.42
N LEU A 118 -0.47 -3.55 13.51
CA LEU A 118 -0.31 -4.14 14.84
C LEU A 118 -1.66 -4.49 15.50
N LEU A 119 -2.68 -3.64 15.31
CA LEU A 119 -3.94 -3.74 16.04
C LEU A 119 -5.10 -4.19 15.13
N VAL A 120 -5.46 -3.39 14.14
CA VAL A 120 -6.65 -3.60 13.30
C VAL A 120 -6.51 -4.86 12.45
N LYS A 121 -7.45 -5.80 12.59
CA LYS A 121 -7.39 -7.10 11.92
C LYS A 121 -8.09 -7.08 10.55
N PRO A 122 -7.77 -8.01 9.64
CA PRO A 122 -8.45 -8.14 8.35
C PRO A 122 -9.98 -8.17 8.45
N THR A 123 -10.50 -8.91 9.45
CA THR A 123 -11.93 -9.03 9.76
C THR A 123 -12.56 -7.69 10.14
N THR A 124 -11.82 -6.82 10.83
CA THR A 124 -12.29 -5.47 11.17
C THR A 124 -12.52 -4.62 9.93
N TYR A 125 -11.57 -4.58 8.99
CA TYR A 125 -11.75 -3.85 7.72
C TYR A 125 -12.92 -4.40 6.91
N GLN A 126 -13.07 -5.73 6.89
CA GLN A 126 -14.14 -6.39 6.15
C GLN A 126 -15.51 -6.04 6.74
N ASN A 127 -15.67 -6.18 8.06
CA ASN A 127 -16.91 -5.90 8.74
C ASN A 127 -17.28 -4.42 8.69
N ALA A 128 -16.29 -3.52 8.76
CA ALA A 128 -16.48 -2.10 8.56
C ALA A 128 -17.07 -1.80 7.17
N ALA A 129 -16.51 -2.41 6.12
CA ALA A 129 -16.99 -2.22 4.76
C ALA A 129 -18.38 -2.81 4.55
N ILE A 130 -18.64 -4.04 5.02
CA ILE A 130 -19.97 -4.68 4.93
C ILE A 130 -21.02 -3.84 5.64
N THR A 131 -20.75 -3.44 6.89
CA THR A 131 -21.70 -2.64 7.68
C THR A 131 -21.90 -1.24 7.08
N SER A 132 -20.92 -0.74 6.31
CA SER A 132 -21.07 0.50 5.51
C SER A 132 -21.88 0.31 4.24
N GLY A 133 -22.19 -0.93 3.84
CA GLY A 133 -22.97 -1.24 2.64
C GLY A 133 -22.13 -1.54 1.40
N ALA A 134 -20.84 -1.82 1.57
CA ALA A 134 -19.98 -2.25 0.47
C ALA A 134 -20.45 -3.61 -0.08
N LYS A 135 -20.32 -3.77 -1.40
CA LYS A 135 -20.73 -4.98 -2.12
C LYS A 135 -19.67 -5.32 -3.14
N ASP A 136 -19.31 -6.60 -3.23
CA ASP A 136 -18.44 -7.14 -4.28
C ASP A 136 -17.18 -6.28 -4.47
N VAL A 137 -16.36 -6.15 -3.41
CA VAL A 137 -15.19 -5.26 -3.40
C VAL A 137 -13.99 -5.96 -2.79
N LEU A 138 -12.82 -5.76 -3.38
CA LEU A 138 -11.52 -6.10 -2.82
C LEU A 138 -10.96 -4.86 -2.10
N ILE A 139 -10.55 -5.06 -0.86
CA ILE A 139 -9.91 -4.06 -0.02
C ILE A 139 -8.47 -4.50 0.20
N LYS A 140 -7.49 -3.72 -0.23
CA LYS A 140 -6.08 -3.94 0.11
C LYS A 140 -5.63 -2.94 1.15
N ILE A 141 -4.84 -3.38 2.13
CA ILE A 141 -4.33 -2.57 3.23
C ILE A 141 -2.80 -2.67 3.25
N ALA A 142 -2.10 -1.54 3.30
CA ALA A 142 -0.65 -1.51 3.37
C ALA A 142 -0.13 -0.32 4.17
N THR A 143 1.08 -0.46 4.69
CA THR A 143 1.86 0.60 5.33
C THR A 143 3.34 0.23 5.23
N VAL A 144 4.20 1.23 5.15
CA VAL A 144 5.66 1.04 5.13
C VAL A 144 6.31 1.19 6.51
N THR A 145 5.53 1.57 7.52
CA THR A 145 5.97 1.67 8.91
C THR A 145 4.98 0.96 9.85
N PRO A 146 5.46 0.44 11.00
CA PRO A 146 4.59 -0.16 12.00
C PRO A 146 3.57 0.85 12.55
N VAL A 147 2.28 0.52 12.45
CA VAL A 147 1.14 1.31 12.94
C VAL A 147 0.01 0.40 13.39
N THR A 148 -0.96 0.97 14.10
CA THR A 148 -2.13 0.25 14.62
C THR A 148 -3.17 -0.09 13.54
N GLY A 149 -3.32 0.76 12.50
CA GLY A 149 -4.11 0.48 11.27
C GLY A 149 -5.37 1.32 11.07
N GLU A 150 -5.69 2.23 11.99
CA GLU A 150 -6.90 3.06 11.99
C GLU A 150 -6.94 4.04 10.81
N GLY A 151 -5.77 4.47 10.31
CA GLY A 151 -5.66 5.30 9.11
C GLY A 151 -6.25 4.60 7.89
N ALA A 152 -5.85 3.35 7.64
CA ALA A 152 -6.42 2.55 6.56
C ALA A 152 -7.91 2.23 6.80
N LEU A 153 -8.33 2.02 8.05
CA LEU A 153 -9.74 1.73 8.38
C LEU A 153 -10.63 2.93 8.04
N THR A 154 -10.17 4.12 8.44
CA THR A 154 -10.77 5.41 8.09
C THR A 154 -10.77 5.61 6.57
N GLY A 155 -9.67 5.25 5.92
CA GLY A 155 -9.54 5.24 4.46
C GLY A 155 -10.62 4.40 3.78
N VAL A 156 -10.89 3.18 4.27
CA VAL A 156 -11.97 2.33 3.75
C VAL A 156 -13.32 3.05 3.84
N TYR A 157 -13.66 3.66 4.97
CA TYR A 157 -14.92 4.42 5.09
C TYR A 157 -14.98 5.59 4.11
N ALA A 158 -13.91 6.40 4.03
CA ALA A 158 -13.86 7.56 3.16
C ALA A 158 -13.95 7.19 1.67
N LEU A 159 -13.30 6.11 1.26
CA LEU A 159 -13.35 5.62 -0.12
C LEU A 159 -14.74 5.09 -0.48
N LEU A 160 -15.40 4.36 0.42
CA LEU A 160 -16.77 3.90 0.22
C LEU A 160 -17.74 5.08 0.09
N GLU A 161 -17.58 6.09 0.95
CA GLU A 161 -18.37 7.33 0.87
C GLU A 161 -18.18 8.04 -0.48
N GLN A 162 -16.93 8.19 -0.94
CA GLN A 162 -16.62 8.78 -2.25
C GLN A 162 -17.14 7.93 -3.42
N ALA A 163 -17.22 6.61 -3.26
CA ALA A 163 -17.84 5.69 -4.21
C ALA A 163 -19.38 5.75 -4.24
N GLY A 164 -19.99 6.61 -3.41
CA GLY A 164 -21.45 6.78 -3.33
C GLY A 164 -22.15 5.82 -2.38
N VAL A 165 -21.37 5.05 -1.60
CA VAL A 165 -21.93 4.23 -0.52
C VAL A 165 -22.20 5.14 0.67
N LYS A 166 -23.46 5.25 1.09
CA LYS A 166 -23.84 6.11 2.21
C LYS A 166 -23.31 5.53 3.52
N VAL A 167 -22.21 6.10 4.04
CA VAL A 167 -21.65 5.68 5.31
C VAL A 167 -22.56 6.15 6.45
N ASP A 168 -23.30 5.22 7.02
CA ASP A 168 -24.15 5.45 8.18
C ASP A 168 -23.28 5.55 9.45
N LYS A 169 -23.40 6.64 10.22
CA LYS A 169 -22.67 6.77 11.50
C LYS A 169 -23.01 5.63 12.47
N GLN A 170 -24.23 5.08 12.41
CA GLN A 170 -24.58 3.90 13.20
C GLN A 170 -23.80 2.66 12.75
N ALA A 171 -23.50 2.53 11.45
CA ALA A 171 -22.69 1.44 10.93
C ALA A 171 -21.26 1.45 11.48
N ILE A 172 -20.66 2.64 11.62
CA ILE A 172 -19.33 2.79 12.21
C ILE A 172 -19.34 2.33 13.67
N LEU A 173 -20.31 2.81 14.46
CA LEU A 173 -20.45 2.42 15.88
C LEU A 173 -20.70 0.92 16.06
N VAL A 174 -21.40 0.29 15.13
CA VAL A 174 -21.61 -1.17 15.10
C VAL A 174 -20.28 -1.89 14.83
N ALA A 175 -19.52 -1.46 13.83
CA ALA A 175 -18.21 -2.05 13.51
C ALA A 175 -17.21 -1.93 14.68
N GLU A 176 -17.17 -0.80 15.39
CA GLU A 176 -16.34 -0.64 16.59
C GLU A 176 -16.75 -1.56 17.74
N LYS A 177 -18.06 -1.80 17.92
CA LYS A 177 -18.55 -2.74 18.92
C LYS A 177 -18.16 -4.18 18.60
N GLU A 178 -18.08 -4.54 17.33
CA GLU A 178 -17.64 -5.88 16.92
C GLU A 178 -16.20 -6.17 17.36
N ILE A 179 -15.30 -5.19 17.24
CA ILE A 179 -13.93 -5.32 17.77
C ILE A 179 -13.98 -5.65 19.26
N LYS A 180 -14.77 -4.89 20.04
CA LYS A 180 -14.92 -5.11 21.49
C LYS A 180 -15.51 -6.49 21.81
N ILE A 181 -16.42 -7.01 20.98
CA ILE A 181 -17.01 -8.35 21.15
C ILE A 181 -15.94 -9.42 20.97
N VAL A 182 -15.13 -9.30 19.92
CA VAL A 182 -14.04 -10.25 19.65
C VAL A 182 -13.01 -10.23 20.79
N GLU A 183 -12.61 -9.04 21.23
CA GLU A 183 -11.66 -8.90 22.35
C GLU A 183 -12.23 -9.38 23.69
N GLU A 184 -13.52 -9.17 23.96
CA GLU A 184 -14.18 -9.73 25.15
C GLU A 184 -14.29 -11.25 25.07
N ALA A 185 -14.62 -11.81 23.91
CA ALA A 185 -14.71 -13.26 23.70
C ALA A 185 -13.35 -13.95 23.91
N LYS A 186 -12.24 -13.30 23.51
CA LYS A 186 -10.87 -13.80 23.71
C LYS A 186 -10.46 -13.94 25.19
N LYS A 187 -11.15 -13.29 26.12
CA LYS A 187 -10.91 -13.49 27.57
C LYS A 187 -11.37 -14.88 28.04
N SER A 188 -12.19 -15.58 27.26
CA SER A 188 -12.59 -16.96 27.50
C SER A 188 -11.77 -17.92 26.65
N THR A 189 -11.37 -19.06 27.22
CA THR A 189 -10.73 -20.16 26.48
C THR A 189 -11.74 -21.07 25.78
N GLU A 190 -13.05 -20.85 25.98
CA GLU A 190 -14.11 -21.72 25.44
C GLU A 190 -14.55 -21.34 24.02
N ILE A 191 -14.13 -20.18 23.50
CA ILE A 191 -14.54 -19.68 22.18
C ILE A 191 -13.34 -19.23 21.38
N THR A 192 -13.26 -19.68 20.13
CA THR A 192 -12.28 -19.23 19.15
C THR A 192 -12.72 -17.95 18.43
N GLU A 193 -11.77 -17.17 17.93
CA GLU A 193 -12.05 -15.96 17.14
C GLU A 193 -12.97 -16.24 15.93
N ASN A 194 -12.78 -17.38 15.25
CA ASN A 194 -13.64 -17.78 14.13
C ASN A 194 -15.09 -18.07 14.59
N GLN A 195 -15.26 -18.75 15.72
CA GLN A 195 -16.59 -19.01 16.28
C GLN A 195 -17.32 -17.71 16.61
N ILE A 196 -16.66 -16.74 17.24
CA ILE A 196 -17.32 -15.46 17.56
C ILE A 196 -17.62 -14.63 16.31
N ASN A 197 -16.73 -14.60 15.31
CA ASN A 197 -16.99 -13.91 14.04
C ASN A 197 -18.17 -14.56 13.29
N LYS A 198 -18.26 -15.90 13.31
CA LYS A 198 -19.40 -16.63 12.77
C LYS A 198 -20.71 -16.25 13.47
N LEU A 199 -20.72 -16.19 14.81
CA LEU A 199 -21.89 -15.78 15.59
C LEU A 199 -22.31 -14.34 15.27
N ILE A 200 -21.36 -13.40 15.20
CA ILE A 200 -21.63 -12.00 14.81
C ILE A 200 -22.33 -11.94 13.45
N ALA A 201 -21.83 -12.69 12.48
CA ALA A 201 -22.42 -12.72 11.16
C ALA A 201 -23.82 -13.33 11.14
N GLU A 202 -24.04 -14.47 11.81
CA GLU A 202 -25.35 -15.10 11.90
C GLU A 202 -26.37 -14.21 12.63
N VAL A 203 -25.95 -13.47 13.66
CA VAL A 203 -26.76 -12.44 14.32
C VAL A 203 -27.16 -11.35 13.32
N LYS A 204 -26.22 -10.81 12.55
CA LYS A 204 -26.53 -9.79 11.52
C LYS A 204 -27.47 -10.34 10.46
N THR A 205 -27.30 -11.58 10.03
CA THR A 205 -28.19 -12.24 9.06
C THR A 205 -29.62 -12.34 9.60
N GLU A 206 -29.79 -12.83 10.83
CA GLU A 206 -31.10 -12.93 11.47
C GLU A 206 -31.76 -11.54 11.64
N VAL A 207 -31.00 -10.55 12.12
CA VAL A 207 -31.50 -9.17 12.24
C VAL A 207 -31.93 -8.62 10.89
N THR A 208 -31.13 -8.81 9.84
CA THR A 208 -31.44 -8.32 8.48
C THR A 208 -32.73 -8.96 7.96
N ASN A 209 -32.93 -10.27 8.18
CA ASN A 209 -34.15 -10.97 7.79
C ASN A 209 -35.39 -10.44 8.53
N LEU A 210 -35.27 -10.16 9.83
CA LEU A 210 -36.36 -9.59 10.63
C LEU A 210 -36.71 -8.17 10.18
N VAL A 211 -35.71 -7.29 10.08
CA VAL A 211 -35.89 -5.87 9.71
C VAL A 211 -36.46 -5.74 8.30
N SER A 212 -35.91 -6.48 7.32
CA SER A 212 -36.40 -6.45 5.93
C SER A 212 -37.81 -7.00 5.76
N SER A 213 -38.27 -7.86 6.69
CA SER A 213 -39.64 -8.37 6.73
C SER A 213 -40.61 -7.50 7.55
N GLY A 214 -40.13 -6.37 8.09
CA GLY A 214 -40.93 -5.47 8.94
C GLY A 214 -41.19 -5.97 10.36
N ASN A 215 -40.45 -6.99 10.82
CA ASN A 215 -40.59 -7.55 12.15
C ASN A 215 -39.76 -6.77 13.18
N ALA A 216 -40.26 -6.72 14.42
CA ALA A 216 -39.50 -6.17 15.54
C ALA A 216 -38.29 -7.05 15.87
N VAL A 217 -37.17 -6.42 16.24
CA VAL A 217 -35.94 -7.11 16.65
C VAL A 217 -35.87 -7.19 18.17
N ASP A 218 -35.90 -8.41 18.71
CA ASP A 218 -35.55 -8.70 20.09
C ASP A 218 -34.14 -9.31 20.12
N GLY A 219 -33.17 -8.57 20.67
CA GLY A 219 -31.78 -9.01 20.70
C GLY A 219 -31.55 -10.29 21.52
N ASN A 220 -32.34 -10.57 22.57
CA ASN A 220 -32.22 -11.82 23.32
C ASN A 220 -32.63 -13.00 22.45
N GLU A 221 -33.79 -12.90 21.80
CA GLU A 221 -34.33 -13.98 20.98
C GLU A 221 -33.47 -14.23 19.75
N VAL A 222 -32.93 -13.18 19.13
CA VAL A 222 -31.94 -13.29 18.04
C VAL A 222 -30.72 -14.10 18.50
N VAL A 223 -30.06 -13.70 19.60
CA VAL A 223 -28.83 -14.38 20.04
C VAL A 223 -29.12 -15.82 20.48
N LYS A 224 -30.24 -16.08 21.18
CA LYS A 224 -30.65 -17.46 21.53
C LYS A 224 -30.89 -18.32 20.30
N LYS A 225 -31.55 -17.79 19.27
CA LYS A 225 -31.80 -18.51 18.01
C LYS A 225 -30.49 -18.87 17.31
N VAL A 226 -29.55 -17.93 17.24
CA VAL A 226 -28.22 -18.16 16.67
C VAL A 226 -27.45 -19.21 17.47
N LEU A 227 -27.48 -19.17 18.81
CA LEU A 227 -26.83 -20.18 19.66
C LEU A 227 -27.46 -21.57 19.52
N ALA A 228 -28.78 -21.66 19.33
CA ALA A 228 -29.46 -22.93 19.09
C ALA A 228 -28.98 -23.61 17.79
N ASN A 229 -28.57 -22.81 16.79
CA ASN A 229 -27.95 -23.31 15.54
C ASN A 229 -26.47 -23.66 15.70
N ASN A 230 -25.84 -23.30 16.83
CA ASN A 230 -24.43 -23.55 17.12
C ASN A 230 -24.24 -24.21 18.50
N PRO A 231 -24.79 -25.43 18.72
CA PRO A 231 -24.86 -26.05 20.05
C PRO A 231 -23.50 -26.39 20.67
N SER A 232 -22.42 -26.40 19.88
CA SER A 232 -21.05 -26.63 20.36
C SER A 232 -20.39 -25.38 20.94
N ILE A 233 -20.95 -24.19 20.73
CA ILE A 233 -20.37 -22.93 21.22
C ILE A 233 -20.96 -22.61 22.59
N LYS A 234 -20.08 -22.55 23.61
CA LYS A 234 -20.45 -22.06 24.95
C LYS A 234 -20.15 -20.57 25.02
N LEU A 235 -21.20 -19.76 25.15
CA LEU A 235 -21.09 -18.31 25.18
C LEU A 235 -21.08 -17.76 26.62
N PRO A 236 -20.00 -17.07 27.08
CA PRO A 236 -20.02 -16.35 28.34
C PRO A 236 -21.16 -15.34 28.39
N GLN A 237 -21.74 -15.14 29.58
CA GLN A 237 -22.85 -14.19 29.76
C GLN A 237 -22.46 -12.76 29.36
N SER A 238 -21.20 -12.34 29.61
CA SER A 238 -20.72 -11.03 29.17
C SER A 238 -20.79 -10.89 27.65
N THR A 239 -20.27 -11.88 26.91
CA THR A 239 -20.31 -11.91 25.45
C THR A 239 -21.75 -11.97 24.91
N PHE A 240 -22.64 -12.70 25.58
CA PHE A 240 -24.08 -12.73 25.24
C PHE A 240 -24.71 -11.32 25.30
N GLU A 241 -24.47 -10.57 26.38
CA GLU A 241 -25.02 -9.21 26.52
C GLU A 241 -24.48 -8.25 25.47
N VAL A 242 -23.19 -8.36 25.10
CA VAL A 242 -22.62 -7.50 24.06
C VAL A 242 -23.17 -7.89 22.67
N LEU A 243 -23.36 -9.17 22.36
CA LEU A 243 -24.01 -9.60 21.11
C LEU A 243 -25.48 -9.16 21.04
N LYS A 244 -26.22 -9.18 22.15
CA LYS A 244 -27.57 -8.62 22.21
C LYS A 244 -27.58 -7.15 21.83
N LYS A 245 -26.65 -6.38 22.39
CA LYS A 245 -26.52 -4.95 22.09
C LYS A 245 -26.15 -4.71 20.63
N LEU A 246 -25.22 -5.50 20.09
CA LEU A 246 -24.87 -5.48 18.68
C LEU A 246 -26.10 -5.70 17.79
N ALA A 247 -26.93 -6.71 18.08
CA ALA A 247 -28.13 -7.01 17.30
C ALA A 247 -29.08 -5.81 17.23
N LEU A 248 -29.31 -5.15 18.37
CA LEU A 248 -30.18 -3.98 18.46
C LEU A 248 -29.60 -2.75 17.74
N ASP A 249 -28.29 -2.53 17.86
CA ASP A 249 -27.62 -1.40 17.22
C ASP A 249 -27.56 -1.60 15.70
N TYR A 250 -27.22 -2.81 15.24
CA TYR A 250 -27.19 -3.17 13.82
C TYR A 250 -28.58 -3.05 13.17
N ALA A 251 -29.66 -3.43 13.88
CA ALA A 251 -31.03 -3.28 13.39
C ALA A 251 -31.44 -1.84 13.04
N ARG A 252 -30.73 -0.84 13.58
CA ARG A 252 -30.97 0.59 13.31
C ARG A 252 -30.22 1.12 12.11
N THR A 253 -29.32 0.32 11.54
CA THR A 253 -28.53 0.73 10.37
C THR A 253 -29.37 0.68 9.10
N GLU A 254 -29.03 1.50 8.11
CA GLU A 254 -29.66 1.39 6.78
C GLU A 254 -29.35 0.04 6.11
N VAL A 255 -28.16 -0.51 6.35
CA VAL A 255 -27.69 -1.74 5.72
C VAL A 255 -28.47 -2.98 6.18
N ALA A 256 -28.98 -2.99 7.42
CA ALA A 256 -29.84 -4.06 7.94
C ALA A 256 -31.22 -4.14 7.26
N LYS A 257 -31.62 -3.12 6.49
CA LYS A 257 -32.89 -3.13 5.74
C LYS A 257 -32.80 -3.84 4.39
N HIS A 258 -31.57 -4.14 3.94
CA HIS A 258 -31.33 -4.66 2.60
C HIS A 258 -30.96 -6.15 2.63
N THR A 259 -31.73 -6.99 1.94
CA THR A 259 -31.55 -8.45 1.93
C THR A 259 -30.31 -8.92 1.17
N ASP A 260 -29.77 -8.10 0.26
CA ASP A 260 -28.52 -8.39 -0.42
C ASP A 260 -27.31 -8.29 0.52
N THR A 261 -27.41 -7.56 1.63
CA THR A 261 -26.42 -7.58 2.71
C THR A 261 -26.20 -8.99 3.24
N VAL A 262 -27.25 -9.81 3.37
CA VAL A 262 -27.11 -11.21 3.83
C VAL A 262 -26.18 -12.00 2.91
N LYS A 263 -26.36 -11.87 1.60
CA LYS A 263 -25.50 -12.54 0.60
C LYS A 263 -24.05 -12.08 0.71
N GLN A 264 -23.84 -10.78 0.95
CA GLN A 264 -22.50 -10.23 1.15
C GLN A 264 -21.88 -10.78 2.44
N ILE A 265 -22.61 -10.80 3.56
CA ILE A 265 -22.16 -11.38 4.84
C ILE A 265 -21.75 -12.84 4.64
N GLU A 266 -22.67 -13.68 4.13
CA GLU A 266 -22.44 -15.11 3.93
C GLU A 266 -21.23 -15.38 3.03
N LYS A 267 -21.11 -14.63 1.92
CA LYS A 267 -19.99 -14.79 0.99
C LYS A 267 -18.66 -14.33 1.57
N SER A 268 -18.68 -13.28 2.38
CA SER A 268 -17.49 -12.63 2.94
C SER A 268 -16.85 -13.46 4.07
N ILE A 269 -17.66 -14.19 4.86
CA ILE A 269 -17.18 -15.06 5.96
C ILE A 269 -16.31 -16.21 5.43
N ASP A 270 -16.71 -16.84 4.31
CA ASP A 270 -15.96 -17.96 3.73
C ASP A 270 -14.62 -17.52 3.10
N LEU A 271 -14.42 -16.22 2.85
CA LEU A 271 -13.28 -15.68 2.10
C LEU A 271 -12.26 -14.93 2.98
N SER A 272 -12.68 -14.19 4.01
CA SER A 272 -11.73 -13.54 4.95
C SER A 272 -11.04 -14.52 5.89
N GLU A 273 -11.68 -15.65 6.20
CA GLU A 273 -11.03 -16.71 6.97
C GLU A 273 -9.99 -17.49 6.16
N LYS A 274 -10.10 -17.49 4.82
CA LYS A 274 -9.20 -18.28 3.98
C LYS A 274 -7.90 -17.55 3.69
N TYR A 275 -7.92 -16.33 3.14
CA TYR A 275 -6.72 -15.74 2.51
C TYR A 275 -6.44 -14.24 2.77
N PRO A 276 -6.52 -13.72 4.01
CA PRO A 276 -6.44 -12.29 4.30
C PRO A 276 -5.06 -11.65 4.08
N TYR A 277 -4.02 -12.44 3.86
CA TYR A 277 -2.64 -11.97 3.61
C TYR A 277 -2.15 -12.32 2.19
N ALA A 278 -3.08 -12.70 1.29
CA ALA A 278 -2.71 -13.24 0.00
C ALA A 278 -2.01 -12.18 -0.85
N VAL A 279 -0.90 -12.58 -1.47
CA VAL A 279 -0.12 -11.73 -2.35
C VAL A 279 -0.50 -12.04 -3.80
N ASP A 280 -1.00 -11.05 -4.51
CA ASP A 280 -1.21 -11.15 -5.95
C ASP A 280 0.12 -10.89 -6.67
N LEU A 281 0.86 -11.95 -6.98
CA LEU A 281 2.15 -11.82 -7.68
C LEU A 281 2.06 -11.08 -9.01
N LYS A 282 0.91 -11.12 -9.69
CA LYS A 282 0.74 -10.43 -10.98
C LYS A 282 0.88 -8.92 -10.84
N GLN A 283 0.64 -8.36 -9.66
CA GLN A 283 0.81 -6.93 -9.41
C GLN A 283 2.28 -6.48 -9.44
N PHE A 284 3.23 -7.42 -9.33
CA PHE A 284 4.66 -7.15 -9.32
C PHE A 284 5.36 -7.42 -10.66
N GLY A 285 4.59 -7.75 -11.69
CA GLY A 285 5.09 -8.03 -13.04
C GLY A 285 5.03 -9.51 -13.41
N ASP A 286 5.38 -9.79 -14.67
CA ASP A 286 5.29 -11.13 -15.23
C ASP A 286 6.50 -12.01 -14.88
N ASN A 287 7.71 -11.43 -14.95
CA ASN A 287 8.97 -12.11 -14.69
C ASN A 287 9.67 -11.45 -13.51
N ILE A 288 9.71 -12.14 -12.38
CA ILE A 288 10.25 -11.59 -11.13
C ILE A 288 11.48 -12.40 -10.73
N ASN A 289 12.62 -11.74 -10.63
CA ASN A 289 13.88 -12.35 -10.21
C ASN A 289 14.06 -12.20 -8.70
N PHE A 290 14.36 -13.30 -8.05
CA PHE A 290 14.62 -13.40 -6.62
C PHE A 290 16.04 -13.91 -6.38
N VAL A 291 16.74 -13.29 -5.45
CA VAL A 291 18.08 -13.68 -4.99
C VAL A 291 18.06 -13.92 -3.48
N PRO A 292 18.91 -14.81 -2.94
CA PRO A 292 18.99 -15.05 -1.50
C PRO A 292 19.24 -13.73 -0.76
N LYS A 293 18.47 -13.46 0.29
CA LYS A 293 18.68 -12.24 1.10
C LYS A 293 20.00 -12.28 1.86
N SER A 294 20.44 -13.47 2.26
CA SER A 294 21.65 -13.68 3.05
C SER A 294 22.27 -15.05 2.76
N GLY A 295 23.59 -15.13 2.81
CA GLY A 295 24.35 -16.36 2.56
C GLY A 295 24.38 -16.80 1.09
N ASN A 296 25.00 -17.94 0.83
CA ASN A 296 24.97 -18.60 -0.47
C ASN A 296 23.72 -19.47 -0.54
N GLY A 297 22.58 -18.85 -0.81
CA GLY A 297 21.33 -19.60 -1.00
C GLY A 297 21.48 -20.62 -2.13
N HIS A 298 20.86 -21.77 -1.94
CA HIS A 298 20.72 -22.80 -2.96
C HIS A 298 19.22 -22.97 -3.21
N PRO A 299 18.71 -22.72 -4.42
CA PRO A 299 19.40 -22.28 -5.65
C PRO A 299 19.95 -20.84 -5.57
N ALA A 300 20.91 -20.48 -6.42
CA ALA A 300 21.56 -19.16 -6.40
C ALA A 300 20.64 -18.00 -6.79
N ASP A 301 19.61 -18.30 -7.60
CA ASP A 301 18.55 -17.38 -7.98
C ASP A 301 17.29 -18.15 -8.37
N ILE A 302 16.16 -17.45 -8.31
CA ILE A 302 14.85 -17.95 -8.69
C ILE A 302 14.14 -16.89 -9.52
N ASN A 303 13.80 -17.20 -10.76
CA ASN A 303 12.89 -16.40 -11.56
C ASN A 303 11.50 -17.03 -11.55
N VAL A 304 10.47 -16.24 -11.27
CA VAL A 304 9.05 -16.65 -11.36
C VAL A 304 8.46 -16.01 -12.62
N SER A 305 8.07 -16.84 -13.59
CA SER A 305 7.29 -16.42 -14.77
C SER A 305 5.82 -16.75 -14.55
N MET A 306 4.99 -15.71 -14.44
CA MET A 306 3.55 -15.82 -14.22
C MET A 306 2.81 -16.28 -15.48
N THR A 307 3.20 -15.77 -16.65
CA THR A 307 2.62 -16.16 -17.95
C THR A 307 2.91 -17.61 -18.29
N ASP A 308 4.13 -18.09 -18.02
CA ASP A 308 4.50 -19.47 -18.33
C ASP A 308 4.15 -20.46 -17.20
N SER A 309 3.77 -19.96 -16.02
CA SER A 309 3.57 -20.75 -14.81
C SER A 309 4.77 -21.65 -14.48
N LYS A 310 5.98 -21.08 -14.62
CA LYS A 310 7.26 -21.76 -14.41
C LYS A 310 8.16 -20.98 -13.46
N LEU A 311 8.88 -21.70 -12.61
CA LEU A 311 10.08 -21.19 -11.96
C LEU A 311 11.31 -21.61 -12.75
N SER A 312 12.23 -20.68 -12.93
CA SER A 312 13.58 -20.95 -13.43
C SER A 312 14.56 -20.75 -12.29
N TYR A 313 15.41 -21.74 -12.05
CA TYR A 313 16.44 -21.75 -11.02
C TYR A 313 17.82 -21.64 -11.66
N ASN A 314 18.77 -21.01 -10.94
CA ASN A 314 20.16 -20.87 -11.39
C ASN A 314 20.24 -20.35 -12.83
N ARG A 315 19.63 -19.20 -13.12
CA ARG A 315 19.58 -18.59 -14.46
C ARG A 315 18.98 -19.46 -15.55
N GLY A 316 18.03 -20.32 -15.20
CA GLY A 316 17.30 -21.17 -16.15
C GLY A 316 17.98 -22.48 -16.48
N GLU A 317 19.05 -22.85 -15.76
CA GLU A 317 19.61 -24.21 -15.82
C GLU A 317 18.56 -25.26 -15.47
N SER A 318 17.69 -24.93 -14.52
CA SER A 318 16.60 -25.78 -14.05
C SER A 318 15.27 -25.04 -14.15
N VAL A 319 14.24 -25.69 -14.69
CA VAL A 319 12.92 -25.06 -14.92
C VAL A 319 11.81 -26.00 -14.48
N ALA A 320 11.01 -25.59 -13.49
CA ALA A 320 9.93 -26.38 -12.94
C ALA A 320 8.57 -25.67 -13.13
N PRO A 321 7.50 -26.38 -13.51
CA PRO A 321 6.17 -25.81 -13.44
C PRO A 321 5.74 -25.63 -11.99
N PHE A 322 4.88 -24.64 -11.72
CA PHE A 322 4.24 -24.49 -10.43
C PHE A 322 2.73 -24.37 -10.52
N LYS A 323 2.06 -24.72 -9.43
CA LYS A 323 0.67 -24.36 -9.19
C LYS A 323 0.61 -23.30 -8.09
N MET A 324 0.08 -22.13 -8.42
CA MET A 324 -0.20 -21.10 -7.42
C MET A 324 -1.54 -21.37 -6.75
N GLU A 325 -1.53 -21.34 -5.43
CA GLU A 325 -2.73 -21.47 -4.62
C GLU A 325 -2.68 -20.49 -3.46
N ASN A 326 -3.84 -19.98 -3.06
CA ASN A 326 -3.97 -19.42 -1.73
C ASN A 326 -4.38 -20.56 -0.77
N ILE A 327 -3.71 -20.65 0.37
CA ILE A 327 -3.91 -21.66 1.42
C ILE A 327 -4.32 -20.99 2.74
N LYS A 328 -4.88 -21.75 3.69
CA LYS A 328 -5.19 -21.20 5.01
C LYS A 328 -3.94 -20.55 5.60
N THR A 329 -4.10 -19.37 6.18
CA THR A 329 -2.97 -18.66 6.81
C THR A 329 -2.25 -19.57 7.80
N GLN A 330 -0.94 -19.65 7.65
CA GLN A 330 -0.06 -20.35 8.56
C GLN A 330 1.12 -19.46 8.92
N THR A 331 1.76 -19.78 10.04
CA THR A 331 3.01 -19.16 10.45
C THR A 331 4.15 -20.11 10.10
N ILE A 332 5.14 -19.63 9.36
CA ILE A 332 6.38 -20.34 9.06
C ILE A 332 7.56 -19.62 9.68
N ASP A 333 8.64 -20.34 9.98
CA ASP A 333 9.88 -19.72 10.44
C ASP A 333 10.80 -19.45 9.26
N VAL A 334 11.24 -18.20 9.12
CA VAL A 334 12.14 -17.75 8.06
C VAL A 334 13.48 -17.34 8.66
N LEU A 335 14.59 -17.76 8.04
CA LEU A 335 15.94 -17.44 8.48
C LEU A 335 16.29 -15.95 8.30
N ASN A 336 17.01 -15.43 9.28
CA ASN A 336 17.65 -14.12 9.28
C ASN A 336 19.11 -14.25 8.80
N ALA A 337 19.71 -13.11 8.45
CA ALA A 337 21.10 -13.05 8.01
C ALA A 337 22.11 -13.49 9.10
N ASP A 338 21.74 -13.38 10.37
CA ASP A 338 22.52 -13.81 11.52
C ASP A 338 22.34 -15.30 11.87
N GLY A 339 21.56 -16.05 11.07
CA GLY A 339 21.25 -17.46 11.29
C GLY A 339 20.12 -17.74 12.29
N THR A 340 19.54 -16.71 12.93
CA THR A 340 18.33 -16.88 13.74
C THR A 340 17.09 -17.04 12.86
N SER A 341 15.95 -17.47 13.42
CA SER A 341 14.68 -17.53 12.68
C SER A 341 13.63 -16.57 13.25
N ARG A 342 12.69 -16.16 12.39
CA ARG A 342 11.54 -15.33 12.78
C ARG A 342 10.23 -15.88 12.19
N PRO A 343 9.11 -15.78 12.92
CA PRO A 343 7.82 -16.20 12.42
C PRO A 343 7.26 -15.22 11.37
N VAL A 344 6.77 -15.75 10.26
CA VAL A 344 6.13 -15.00 9.17
C VAL A 344 4.78 -15.63 8.84
N LYS A 345 3.75 -14.80 8.72
CA LYS A 345 2.42 -15.24 8.27
C LYS A 345 2.38 -15.31 6.75
N VAL A 346 2.03 -16.48 6.23
CA VAL A 346 1.96 -16.75 4.79
C VAL A 346 0.67 -17.47 4.44
N ASN A 347 0.18 -17.22 3.23
CA ASN A 347 -1.03 -17.85 2.73
C ASN A 347 -1.10 -17.91 1.19
N THR A 348 -0.06 -17.47 0.48
CA THR A 348 0.13 -17.68 -0.96
C THR A 348 1.29 -18.63 -1.15
N VAL A 349 1.06 -19.74 -1.86
CA VAL A 349 2.06 -20.79 -2.08
C VAL A 349 2.22 -21.08 -3.57
N LEU A 350 3.46 -21.25 -4.00
CA LEU A 350 3.84 -21.85 -5.27
C LEU A 350 4.19 -23.31 -5.00
N ARG A 351 3.31 -24.22 -5.40
CA ARG A 351 3.56 -25.66 -5.26
C ARG A 351 4.39 -26.16 -6.44
N VAL A 352 5.61 -26.59 -6.15
CA VAL A 352 6.52 -27.17 -7.15
C VAL A 352 6.54 -28.68 -6.96
N ALA A 353 5.91 -29.41 -7.88
CA ALA A 353 5.83 -30.87 -7.81
C ALA A 353 6.98 -31.53 -8.58
N ASN A 354 7.62 -32.52 -7.97
CA ASN A 354 8.58 -33.46 -8.57
C ASN A 354 9.50 -32.84 -9.64
N PHE A 355 10.58 -32.20 -9.19
CA PHE A 355 11.62 -31.67 -10.06
C PHE A 355 12.98 -32.24 -9.66
N GLU A 356 13.48 -33.19 -10.46
CA GLU A 356 14.85 -33.69 -10.38
C GLU A 356 15.56 -33.37 -11.71
N LYS A 357 16.53 -32.48 -11.69
CA LYS A 357 17.42 -32.22 -12.83
C LYS A 357 18.84 -32.07 -12.31
N GLY A 358 19.76 -32.89 -12.79
CA GLY A 358 21.16 -32.89 -12.33
C GLY A 358 21.41 -33.58 -10.97
N GLY A 359 20.41 -34.25 -10.38
CA GLY A 359 20.53 -34.94 -9.08
C GLY A 359 20.07 -34.11 -7.87
N GLU A 360 19.62 -32.87 -8.10
CA GLU A 360 19.06 -31.99 -7.05
C GLU A 360 17.54 -32.05 -7.06
N ASN A 361 16.93 -32.18 -5.87
CA ASN A 361 15.48 -32.13 -5.69
C ASN A 361 15.07 -30.72 -5.23
N LEU A 362 14.53 -29.94 -6.16
CA LEU A 362 14.04 -28.57 -5.90
C LEU A 362 12.50 -28.51 -5.71
N ALA A 363 11.86 -29.65 -5.46
CA ALA A 363 10.43 -29.70 -5.19
C ALA A 363 10.10 -29.16 -3.78
N GLY A 364 8.90 -28.60 -3.63
CA GLY A 364 8.41 -28.11 -2.35
C GLY A 364 7.42 -26.95 -2.47
N ASP A 365 6.86 -26.60 -1.32
CA ASP A 365 6.00 -25.43 -1.18
C ASP A 365 6.89 -24.19 -0.97
N ILE A 366 6.83 -23.23 -1.89
CA ILE A 366 7.49 -21.92 -1.78
C ILE A 366 6.43 -20.89 -1.40
N TYR A 367 6.62 -20.19 -0.29
CA TYR A 367 5.66 -19.19 0.18
C TYR A 367 6.00 -17.80 -0.30
N VAL A 368 4.98 -17.04 -0.67
CA VAL A 368 5.09 -15.66 -1.14
C VAL A 368 4.56 -14.73 -0.06
N TYR A 369 5.31 -13.68 0.26
CA TYR A 369 4.91 -12.67 1.25
C TYR A 369 5.63 -11.34 1.00
N VAL A 370 5.26 -10.30 1.77
CA VAL A 370 6.01 -9.05 1.85
C VAL A 370 6.78 -9.02 3.17
N ASN A 371 8.09 -8.83 3.11
CA ASN A 371 8.98 -8.90 4.27
C ASN A 371 8.98 -7.62 5.12
N LEU A 372 9.77 -7.60 6.20
CA LEU A 372 9.88 -6.46 7.12
C LEU A 372 10.43 -5.19 6.45
N ASP A 373 11.21 -5.34 5.38
CA ASP A 373 11.73 -4.23 4.57
C ASP A 373 10.72 -3.74 3.52
N ASN A 374 9.48 -4.26 3.58
CA ASN A 374 8.39 -4.00 2.65
C ASN A 374 8.72 -4.38 1.20
N GLN A 375 9.50 -5.44 1.02
CA GLN A 375 9.83 -6.02 -0.28
C GLN A 375 9.08 -7.33 -0.49
N LEU A 376 8.70 -7.60 -1.74
CA LEU A 376 8.22 -8.92 -2.13
C LEU A 376 9.33 -9.95 -1.90
N ALA A 377 8.97 -11.06 -1.26
CA ALA A 377 9.90 -12.11 -0.89
C ALA A 377 9.31 -13.52 -1.12
N LEU A 378 10.22 -14.47 -1.30
CA LEU A 378 9.94 -15.91 -1.26
C LEU A 378 10.56 -16.51 0.00
N ALA A 379 9.82 -17.39 0.65
CA ALA A 379 10.34 -18.32 1.65
C ALA A 379 10.42 -19.71 0.99
N THR A 380 11.63 -20.20 0.76
CA THR A 380 11.87 -21.48 0.10
C THR A 380 12.32 -22.54 1.10
N PRO A 381 12.04 -23.83 0.85
CA PRO A 381 12.72 -24.91 1.56
C PRO A 381 14.24 -24.75 1.51
N ASP A 382 14.93 -25.26 2.52
CA ASP A 382 16.37 -25.48 2.45
C ASP A 382 16.65 -26.72 1.59
N TYR A 383 17.02 -26.49 0.34
CA TYR A 383 17.31 -27.54 -0.62
C TYR A 383 18.66 -28.24 -0.39
N THR A 384 19.48 -27.76 0.55
CA THR A 384 20.76 -28.39 0.92
C THR A 384 20.62 -29.51 1.96
N GLY A 385 19.38 -29.78 2.41
CA GLY A 385 19.09 -30.81 3.42
C GLY A 385 19.33 -30.34 4.86
N GLY A 386 19.44 -29.04 5.10
CA GLY A 386 19.60 -28.44 6.42
C GLY A 386 18.29 -28.23 7.18
N THR A 387 18.20 -27.12 7.93
CA THR A 387 17.24 -26.93 9.04
C THR A 387 15.77 -26.86 8.60
N ALA A 388 14.83 -26.98 9.55
CA ALA A 388 13.39 -26.87 9.31
C ALA A 388 12.89 -25.43 8.96
N ALA A 389 13.77 -24.43 8.95
CA ALA A 389 13.43 -23.05 8.64
C ALA A 389 13.55 -22.73 7.15
N TYR A 390 12.74 -21.81 6.66
CA TYR A 390 12.74 -21.38 5.26
C TYR A 390 13.82 -20.34 4.99
N GLN A 391 14.46 -20.42 3.82
CA GLN A 391 15.40 -19.41 3.35
C GLN A 391 14.64 -18.26 2.67
N GLU A 392 14.99 -17.01 3.01
CA GLU A 392 14.40 -15.82 2.40
C GLU A 392 15.12 -15.43 1.11
N TYR A 393 14.36 -15.23 0.05
CA TYR A 393 14.79 -14.62 -1.21
C TYR A 393 14.01 -13.33 -1.44
N ILE A 394 14.70 -12.28 -1.92
CA ILE A 394 14.12 -10.97 -2.18
C ILE A 394 14.27 -10.60 -3.65
N VAL A 395 13.42 -9.69 -4.13
CA VAL A 395 13.55 -9.17 -5.51
C VAL A 395 14.90 -8.49 -5.68
N GLY A 396 15.65 -8.87 -6.72
CA GLY A 396 16.99 -8.35 -6.96
C GLY A 396 17.52 -8.61 -8.36
N GLN A 397 18.65 -7.98 -8.69
CA GLN A 397 19.38 -8.26 -9.93
C GLN A 397 20.15 -9.57 -9.79
N LEU A 398 20.16 -10.35 -10.86
CA LEU A 398 20.99 -11.55 -10.93
C LEU A 398 22.47 -11.16 -10.79
N PRO A 399 23.28 -11.90 -10.02
CA PRO A 399 24.72 -11.66 -9.96
C PRO A 399 25.31 -11.74 -11.38
N ALA A 400 26.36 -10.97 -11.68
CA ALA A 400 27.04 -11.05 -12.98
C ALA A 400 27.51 -12.50 -13.23
N PRO A 401 27.51 -13.01 -14.48
CA PRO A 401 28.18 -14.28 -14.76
C PRO A 401 29.63 -14.19 -14.34
N ALA A 402 30.13 -15.20 -13.63
CA ALA A 402 31.56 -15.33 -13.39
C ALA A 402 32.24 -15.26 -14.76
N ALA A 403 33.20 -14.35 -14.91
CA ALA A 403 34.03 -14.32 -16.10
C ALA A 403 34.60 -15.74 -16.31
N PRO A 404 34.59 -16.28 -17.54
CA PRO A 404 35.19 -17.58 -17.78
C PRO A 404 36.63 -17.53 -17.25
N ALA A 405 36.96 -18.46 -16.36
CA ALA A 405 38.32 -18.59 -15.87
C ALA A 405 39.24 -18.71 -17.08
N GLU A 406 40.16 -17.77 -17.26
CA GLU A 406 41.23 -17.90 -18.24
C GLU A 406 41.99 -19.18 -17.89
N THR A 407 41.80 -20.21 -18.73
CA THR A 407 42.65 -21.39 -18.73
C THR A 407 44.02 -20.95 -19.20
N THR A 408 44.92 -20.68 -18.26
CA THR A 408 46.35 -20.55 -18.53
C THR A 408 46.92 -21.93 -18.82
N GLU A 409 46.90 -22.32 -20.09
CA GLU A 409 47.88 -23.25 -20.63
C GLU A 409 49.19 -22.49 -20.86
N MET A 410 50.25 -22.81 -20.12
CA MET A 410 51.62 -22.75 -20.66
C MET A 410 52.60 -23.57 -19.82
N ASP A 411 52.91 -24.73 -20.38
CA ASP A 411 54.22 -25.36 -20.61
C ASP A 411 55.36 -25.21 -19.58
N THR A 412 55.89 -26.39 -19.24
CA THR A 412 57.12 -26.70 -18.52
C THR A 412 58.40 -26.26 -19.24
N GLN A 413 59.36 -25.66 -18.50
CA GLN A 413 60.77 -26.12 -18.47
C GLN A 413 61.66 -25.40 -17.43
N ALA A 414 62.37 -26.25 -16.65
CA ALA A 414 63.72 -26.16 -16.06
C ALA A 414 64.23 -24.80 -15.49
N ALA A 415 64.37 -24.65 -14.17
CA ALA A 415 65.48 -25.10 -13.31
C ALA A 415 66.69 -24.14 -13.28
N GLU A 416 66.90 -23.44 -12.14
CA GLU A 416 68.06 -23.63 -11.25
C GLU A 416 67.97 -22.72 -10.00
N THR A 417 68.01 -23.38 -8.82
CA THR A 417 68.69 -23.06 -7.55
C THR A 417 69.07 -21.59 -7.24
N THR A 418 68.81 -21.07 -6.04
CA THR A 418 69.51 -21.39 -4.77
C THR A 418 68.72 -20.69 -3.63
N GLN A 419 68.18 -21.42 -2.63
CA GLN A 419 68.69 -21.53 -1.23
C GLN A 419 69.06 -20.18 -0.58
N ALA A 420 68.71 -19.86 0.67
CA ALA A 420 68.11 -20.60 1.78
C ALA A 420 67.62 -19.54 2.82
N GLU A 421 66.60 -19.85 3.62
CA GLU A 421 66.67 -19.94 5.11
C GLU A 421 66.75 -18.56 5.82
N GLU A 422 65.99 -18.22 6.85
CA GLU A 422 65.48 -18.96 8.02
C GLU A 422 64.34 -18.07 8.63
N THR A 423 63.14 -18.60 8.88
CA THR A 423 62.59 -19.03 10.20
C THR A 423 62.33 -17.88 11.20
N THR A 424 61.05 -17.58 11.48
CA THR A 424 60.30 -17.94 12.73
C THR A 424 60.77 -17.13 13.95
N GLU A 425 59.99 -16.69 14.93
CA GLU A 425 58.67 -17.07 15.43
C GLU A 425 58.26 -15.98 16.47
N ALA A 426 56.95 -15.74 16.53
CA ALA A 426 56.10 -15.54 17.71
C ALA A 426 56.55 -14.77 18.99
N ALA A 427 55.72 -13.79 19.32
CA ALA A 427 54.87 -13.72 20.52
C ALA A 427 55.38 -13.17 21.88
N THR A 428 54.49 -12.31 22.40
CA THR A 428 53.91 -12.24 23.77
C THR A 428 54.40 -11.20 24.79
N GLN A 429 53.37 -10.70 25.50
CA GLN A 429 53.28 -10.10 26.85
C GLN A 429 53.64 -8.60 26.95
N ALA A 430 52.70 -7.71 27.26
CA ALA A 430 51.84 -7.55 28.45
C ALA A 430 52.61 -7.03 29.66
N GLU A 431 52.32 -5.79 30.05
CA GLU A 431 52.52 -5.30 31.40
C GLU A 431 51.45 -4.24 31.73
N GLU A 432 51.04 -4.28 32.99
CA GLU A 432 49.84 -3.72 33.59
C GLU A 432 50.21 -2.54 34.51
N THR A 433 49.19 -1.89 35.07
CA THR A 433 49.15 -1.06 36.29
C THR A 433 49.40 0.45 36.19
N THR A 434 48.92 1.33 37.08
CA THR A 434 47.62 1.62 37.77
C THR A 434 47.84 3.01 38.43
N GLU A 435 46.76 3.67 38.91
CA GLU A 435 46.71 4.74 39.93
C GLU A 435 47.07 6.20 39.54
N ALA A 436 46.52 7.27 40.12
CA ALA A 436 45.27 7.58 40.83
C ALA A 436 45.25 9.09 41.19
N ALA A 437 44.04 9.67 41.25
CA ALA A 437 43.54 10.72 42.15
C ALA A 437 44.14 12.14 42.27
N THR A 438 43.24 13.15 42.26
CA THR A 438 43.02 14.18 43.32
C THR A 438 41.71 14.95 42.98
N GLU A 439 40.64 14.86 43.81
CA GLU A 439 40.20 15.84 44.84
C GLU A 439 39.81 17.23 44.27
N ALA A 440 38.79 17.99 44.68
CA ALA A 440 37.59 17.96 45.55
C ALA A 440 36.82 19.26 45.10
N GLU A 441 35.55 19.59 45.35
CA GLU A 441 34.78 19.61 46.59
C GLU A 441 33.34 20.08 46.26
N GLU A 442 32.43 19.86 47.22
CA GLU A 442 30.97 19.91 47.18
C GLU A 442 30.33 21.32 47.02
N THR A 443 29.06 21.38 46.60
CA THR A 443 27.93 21.69 47.52
C THR A 443 26.57 21.65 46.82
N THR A 444 25.59 21.25 47.62
CA THR A 444 24.21 20.86 47.36
C THR A 444 23.21 22.03 47.32
N GLU A 445 22.02 21.68 46.81
CA GLU A 445 20.66 22.20 47.12
C GLU A 445 19.90 23.07 46.11
N ALA A 446 18.61 22.77 46.08
CA ALA A 446 17.63 22.94 45.02
C ALA A 446 16.73 24.18 45.20
N MET A 447 16.21 24.75 44.10
CA MET A 447 14.78 25.07 43.88
C MET A 447 14.54 25.93 42.62
N THR A 448 13.62 25.45 41.77
CA THR A 448 12.63 26.18 40.95
C THR A 448 13.05 27.40 40.11
N ALA A 449 13.01 27.26 38.77
CA ALA A 449 12.59 28.33 37.85
C ALA A 449 11.94 27.72 36.59
N ALA A 450 10.84 28.34 36.15
CA ALA A 450 10.00 27.99 35.00
C ALA A 450 10.77 28.02 33.66
N PRO A 451 10.27 27.36 32.59
CA PRO A 451 10.90 27.47 31.28
C PRO A 451 10.68 28.88 30.73
N GLU A 452 11.78 29.57 30.44
CA GLU A 452 11.78 30.80 29.66
C GLU A 452 11.20 30.51 28.28
N THR A 453 10.16 31.27 27.95
CA THR A 453 9.52 31.30 26.64
C THR A 453 10.42 32.10 25.72
N THR A 454 11.00 31.47 24.71
CA THR A 454 11.71 32.17 23.63
C THR A 454 10.71 33.08 22.93
N ALA A 455 10.87 34.39 23.07
CA ALA A 455 10.04 35.37 22.36
C ALA A 455 10.28 35.21 20.85
N GLU A 456 9.22 34.86 20.11
CA GLU A 456 9.22 34.90 18.65
C GLU A 456 9.46 36.34 18.19
N GLU A 457 10.55 36.56 17.46
CA GLU A 457 10.81 37.81 16.76
C GLU A 457 9.67 38.05 15.76
N LYS A 458 8.89 39.11 15.98
CA LYS A 458 7.77 39.44 15.11
C LYS A 458 8.29 39.99 13.79
N ILE A 459 8.50 39.11 12.80
CA ILE A 459 8.91 39.49 11.44
C ILE A 459 7.79 40.31 10.80
N ASP A 460 8.08 41.58 10.48
CA ASP A 460 7.17 42.43 9.69
C ASP A 460 7.20 41.97 8.22
N ALA A 461 6.10 41.35 7.78
CA ALA A 461 6.00 40.64 6.50
C ALA A 461 4.75 41.05 5.69
N PRO A 462 4.63 42.34 5.30
CA PRO A 462 3.43 42.89 4.66
C PRO A 462 3.13 42.31 3.26
N TYR A 463 4.10 41.65 2.63
CA TYR A 463 3.98 40.98 1.32
C TYR A 463 3.97 39.46 1.45
N ALA A 464 3.66 38.91 2.63
CA ALA A 464 3.48 37.47 2.80
C ALA A 464 2.21 37.02 2.05
N VAL A 465 2.35 36.00 1.22
CA VAL A 465 1.22 35.38 0.54
C VAL A 465 0.42 34.57 1.55
N ASP A 466 -0.87 34.87 1.66
CA ASP A 466 -1.82 34.03 2.38
C ASP A 466 -1.92 32.67 1.67
N MET A 467 -1.51 31.61 2.36
CA MET A 467 -1.50 30.25 1.82
C MET A 467 -2.90 29.70 1.53
N ASN A 468 -3.97 30.38 1.94
CA ASN A 468 -5.34 30.09 1.51
C ASN A 468 -5.61 30.51 0.05
N LEU A 469 -4.84 31.47 -0.50
CA LEU A 469 -4.91 31.86 -1.90
C LEU A 469 -4.20 30.85 -2.82
N VAL A 470 -3.31 30.04 -2.25
CA VAL A 470 -2.59 28.98 -2.95
C VAL A 470 -3.43 27.71 -2.94
N HIS A 471 -3.76 27.20 -4.13
CA HIS A 471 -4.49 25.94 -4.25
C HIS A 471 -3.75 24.79 -3.54
N ASP A 472 -4.50 23.82 -2.99
CA ASP A 472 -3.90 22.66 -2.33
C ASP A 472 -2.99 21.86 -3.28
N GLN A 473 -3.36 21.85 -4.56
CA GLN A 473 -2.50 21.54 -5.71
C GLN A 473 -2.48 22.76 -6.63
N ALA A 474 -1.41 23.55 -6.56
CA ALA A 474 -1.24 24.72 -7.40
C ALA A 474 -0.42 24.36 -8.65
N PHE A 475 -0.96 24.70 -9.83
CA PHE A 475 -0.27 24.57 -11.11
C PHE A 475 0.22 25.96 -11.54
N PHE A 476 1.53 26.16 -11.50
CA PHE A 476 2.17 27.40 -11.91
C PHE A 476 2.62 27.28 -13.36
N LYS A 477 2.11 28.13 -14.25
CA LYS A 477 2.34 28.04 -15.70
C LYS A 477 3.14 29.21 -16.24
N LEU A 478 4.02 28.91 -17.19
CA LEU A 478 4.75 29.90 -17.98
C LEU A 478 5.05 29.33 -19.36
N GLU A 479 4.67 30.06 -20.40
CA GLU A 479 5.08 29.72 -21.77
C GLU A 479 6.50 30.23 -22.06
N GLY A 480 7.31 29.36 -22.65
CA GLY A 480 8.68 29.65 -23.05
C GLY A 480 9.41 28.43 -23.64
N MET A 481 10.58 28.67 -24.22
CA MET A 481 11.48 27.61 -24.69
C MET A 481 12.53 27.29 -23.62
N ASN A 482 12.93 26.01 -23.51
CA ASN A 482 13.96 25.53 -22.58
C ASN A 482 13.70 25.81 -21.09
N ILE A 483 12.44 25.93 -20.68
CA ILE A 483 12.01 26.08 -19.28
C ILE A 483 10.87 25.10 -18.98
N PRO A 484 10.66 24.69 -17.71
CA PRO A 484 9.45 23.97 -17.33
C PRO A 484 8.22 24.79 -17.71
N LYS A 485 7.23 24.20 -18.37
CA LYS A 485 5.99 24.91 -18.72
C LYS A 485 4.99 24.95 -17.58
N GLU A 486 5.08 23.96 -16.71
CA GLU A 486 4.21 23.78 -15.56
C GLU A 486 5.07 23.33 -14.38
N ILE A 487 4.81 23.94 -13.23
CA ILE A 487 5.41 23.61 -11.95
C ILE A 487 4.26 23.29 -11.00
N GLU A 488 4.26 22.09 -10.45
CA GLU A 488 3.20 21.63 -9.55
C GLU A 488 3.67 21.79 -8.11
N PHE A 489 2.87 22.48 -7.31
CA PHE A 489 3.11 22.64 -5.87
C PHE A 489 1.99 21.99 -5.07
N TYR A 490 2.36 21.01 -4.25
CA TYR A 490 1.43 20.26 -3.41
C TYR A 490 1.60 20.68 -1.96
N LYS A 491 0.70 21.54 -1.47
CA LYS A 491 0.75 22.12 -0.12
C LYS A 491 0.68 21.04 0.96
N GLY A 492 -0.24 20.07 0.80
CA GLY A 492 -0.50 19.03 1.80
C GLY A 492 0.65 18.04 2.02
N ILE A 493 1.47 17.79 0.99
CA ILE A 493 2.60 16.84 1.06
C ILE A 493 3.97 17.52 0.91
N SER A 494 4.00 18.86 0.97
CA SER A 494 5.22 19.67 0.90
C SER A 494 6.14 19.21 -0.25
N THR A 495 5.60 19.08 -1.45
CA THR A 495 6.33 18.59 -2.62
C THR A 495 6.16 19.55 -3.79
N MET A 496 7.25 19.75 -4.54
CA MET A 496 7.24 20.44 -5.82
C MET A 496 7.74 19.51 -6.93
N ILE A 497 7.02 19.50 -8.04
CA ILE A 497 7.35 18.73 -9.24
C ILE A 497 7.57 19.71 -10.40
N MET A 498 8.66 19.50 -11.14
CA MET A 498 8.95 20.22 -12.37
C MET A 498 9.36 19.23 -13.46
N ASN A 499 8.63 19.23 -14.57
CA ASN A 499 9.04 18.45 -15.74
C ASN A 499 10.16 19.20 -16.45
N ASN A 500 11.33 18.56 -16.53
CA ASN A 500 12.49 19.10 -17.24
C ASN A 500 12.27 18.97 -18.74
N TYR A 501 12.73 19.98 -19.48
CA TYR A 501 12.60 20.12 -20.93
C TYR A 501 13.19 18.93 -21.71
N TYR A 502 14.21 18.26 -21.15
CA TYR A 502 14.87 17.08 -21.74
C TYR A 502 14.24 15.73 -21.38
N GLY A 503 13.01 15.73 -20.85
CA GLY A 503 12.29 14.50 -20.48
C GLY A 503 12.65 13.93 -19.10
N GLY A 504 13.45 14.65 -18.31
CA GLY A 504 13.66 14.34 -16.89
C GLY A 504 12.54 14.92 -16.02
N LYS A 505 12.31 14.37 -14.83
CA LYS A 505 11.40 14.91 -13.82
C LYS A 505 12.24 15.37 -12.64
N PHE A 506 12.10 16.62 -12.21
CA PHE A 506 12.63 17.08 -10.93
C PHE A 506 11.53 16.96 -9.88
N GLU A 507 11.89 16.40 -8.73
CA GLU A 507 11.01 16.35 -7.56
C GLU A 507 11.78 16.75 -6.31
N GLY A 508 11.20 17.66 -5.52
CA GLY A 508 11.84 18.18 -4.31
C GLY A 508 10.85 18.36 -3.17
N ASN A 509 11.33 18.18 -1.94
CA ASN A 509 10.58 18.51 -0.73
C ASN A 509 10.62 20.02 -0.50
N THR A 510 9.49 20.63 -0.19
CA THR A 510 9.36 22.08 -0.02
C THR A 510 9.24 22.48 1.44
N LYS A 511 9.89 23.57 1.85
CA LYS A 511 9.66 24.25 3.12
C LYS A 511 9.25 25.68 2.84
N VAL A 512 8.03 26.05 3.22
CA VAL A 512 7.53 27.43 3.10
C VAL A 512 7.95 28.20 4.35
N LYS A 513 8.58 29.36 4.16
CA LYS A 513 9.04 30.23 5.23
C LYS A 513 8.58 31.66 5.00
N THR A 514 8.18 32.32 6.08
CA THR A 514 8.06 33.78 6.10
C THR A 514 9.42 34.38 6.39
N ILE A 515 9.87 35.29 5.53
CA ILE A 515 11.16 35.98 5.63
C ILE A 515 10.96 37.50 5.74
N PRO A 516 11.95 38.27 6.24
CA PRO A 516 11.95 39.72 6.11
C PRO A 516 11.78 40.15 4.65
N THR A 517 11.19 41.33 4.44
CA THR A 517 10.87 41.82 3.09
C THR A 517 12.13 41.88 2.23
N LYS A 518 12.08 41.13 1.13
CA LYS A 518 13.16 41.05 0.15
C LYS A 518 12.65 41.55 -1.20
N GLU A 519 13.43 42.38 -1.87
CA GLU A 519 13.17 42.73 -3.26
C GLU A 519 13.87 41.73 -4.19
N ILE A 520 13.14 41.23 -5.18
CA ILE A 520 13.66 40.36 -6.24
C ILE A 520 13.30 40.93 -7.60
N ARG A 521 14.12 40.67 -8.61
CA ARG A 521 13.81 41.01 -10.00
C ARG A 521 13.17 39.80 -10.69
N VAL A 522 12.08 40.01 -11.43
CA VAL A 522 11.39 38.97 -12.19
C VAL A 522 11.20 39.37 -13.64
N PHE A 523 11.35 38.43 -14.56
CA PHE A 523 10.79 38.52 -15.90
C PHE A 523 9.29 38.32 -15.82
N SER A 524 8.52 39.32 -16.24
CA SER A 524 7.08 39.26 -16.21
C SER A 524 6.53 38.12 -17.05
N ALA A 525 5.62 37.32 -16.49
CA ALA A 525 4.95 36.27 -17.24
C ALA A 525 4.20 36.84 -18.47
N ASP A 526 3.56 38.00 -18.29
CA ASP A 526 2.71 38.63 -19.31
C ASP A 526 3.49 39.52 -20.28
N THR A 527 4.29 40.45 -19.74
CA THR A 527 4.93 41.51 -20.55
C THR A 527 6.35 41.13 -21.00
N LYS A 528 6.95 40.11 -20.38
CA LYS A 528 8.36 39.72 -20.53
C LYS A 528 9.37 40.79 -20.09
N ASP A 529 8.91 41.96 -19.62
CA ASP A 529 9.75 43.00 -19.05
C ASP A 529 10.30 42.59 -17.67
N VAL A 530 11.49 43.09 -17.34
CA VAL A 530 12.08 42.92 -16.00
C VAL A 530 11.48 43.94 -15.05
N ARG A 531 10.98 43.49 -13.90
CA ARG A 531 10.49 44.36 -12.83
C ARG A 531 10.90 43.88 -11.45
N THR A 532 10.95 44.79 -10.49
CA THR A 532 11.20 44.46 -9.08
C THR A 532 9.88 44.15 -8.36
N VAL A 533 9.87 43.12 -7.52
CA VAL A 533 8.75 42.75 -6.64
C VAL A 533 9.24 42.50 -5.22
N SER A 534 8.45 42.91 -4.23
CA SER A 534 8.71 42.66 -2.82
C SER A 534 8.08 41.33 -2.39
N VAL A 535 8.85 40.49 -1.70
CA VAL A 535 8.42 39.14 -1.28
C VAL A 535 8.72 38.91 0.19
N ASN A 536 7.81 38.20 0.86
CA ASN A 536 8.03 37.65 2.21
C ASN A 536 7.83 36.14 2.29
N THR A 537 7.26 35.50 1.26
CA THR A 537 7.02 34.05 1.26
C THR A 537 8.10 33.35 0.43
N MET A 538 9.02 32.67 1.08
CA MET A 538 10.09 31.88 0.47
C MET A 538 9.70 30.40 0.46
N ILE A 539 10.00 29.70 -0.64
CA ILE A 539 9.95 28.24 -0.73
C ILE A 539 11.37 27.73 -0.90
N GLU A 540 11.87 27.01 0.10
CA GLU A 540 13.10 26.23 0.00
C GLU A 540 12.76 24.83 -0.53
N ILE A 541 13.54 24.34 -1.47
CA ILE A 541 13.32 23.04 -2.12
C ILE A 541 14.58 22.20 -1.97
N GLU A 542 14.39 21.02 -1.40
CA GLU A 542 15.41 20.00 -1.19
C GLU A 542 15.21 18.87 -2.21
N PRO A 543 16.12 18.67 -3.18
CA PRO A 543 15.97 17.65 -4.22
C PRO A 543 15.87 16.24 -3.63
N LYS A 544 14.96 15.40 -4.15
CA LYS A 544 14.81 14.01 -3.70
C LYS A 544 15.88 13.07 -4.26
N ASP A 545 16.43 13.39 -5.44
CA ASP A 545 17.42 12.55 -6.13
C ASP A 545 18.86 12.76 -5.62
N GLY A 546 19.04 13.36 -4.44
CA GLY A 546 20.37 13.61 -3.86
C GLY A 546 21.17 14.74 -4.52
N GLY A 547 20.52 15.60 -5.31
CA GLY A 547 21.13 16.82 -5.84
C GLY A 547 21.59 17.76 -4.72
N VAL A 548 22.82 18.27 -4.82
CA VAL A 548 23.51 18.97 -3.71
C VAL A 548 23.03 20.40 -3.48
N GLU A 549 22.29 21.00 -4.43
CA GLU A 549 21.89 22.40 -4.36
C GLU A 549 20.41 22.56 -3.97
N LYS A 550 20.18 23.22 -2.84
CA LYS A 550 18.85 23.67 -2.43
C LYS A 550 18.36 24.75 -3.39
N LEU A 551 17.20 24.56 -4.01
CA LEU A 551 16.58 25.60 -4.84
C LEU A 551 15.76 26.53 -3.95
N THR A 552 15.83 27.82 -4.21
CA THR A 552 15.03 28.84 -3.51
C THR A 552 14.10 29.52 -4.50
N MET A 553 12.82 29.57 -4.17
CA MET A 553 11.76 30.23 -4.93
C MET A 553 10.97 31.17 -4.02
N TYR A 554 10.12 32.02 -4.60
CA TYR A 554 9.29 32.95 -3.83
C TYR A 554 7.87 33.00 -4.36
N LEU A 555 6.91 33.15 -3.45
CA LEU A 555 5.52 33.44 -3.81
C LEU A 555 5.25 34.94 -3.61
N PHE A 556 4.46 35.50 -4.51
CA PHE A 556 3.92 36.85 -4.38
C PHE A 556 2.56 36.98 -5.07
N VAL A 557 1.78 37.99 -4.69
CA VAL A 557 0.55 38.35 -5.39
C VAL A 557 0.89 39.40 -6.44
N ASN A 558 0.58 39.14 -7.70
CA ASN A 558 0.88 40.05 -8.80
C ASN A 558 -0.15 41.18 -8.93
N LYS A 559 0.09 42.12 -9.86
CA LYS A 559 -0.78 43.29 -10.09
C LYS A 559 -2.22 42.94 -10.46
N ASP A 560 -2.46 41.73 -10.94
CA ASP A 560 -3.78 41.22 -11.35
C ASP A 560 -4.43 40.39 -10.22
N ASN A 561 -3.91 40.47 -9.00
CA ASN A 561 -4.34 39.73 -7.81
C ASN A 561 -4.23 38.20 -7.94
N LYS A 562 -3.37 37.69 -8.82
CA LYS A 562 -3.07 36.26 -8.94
C LYS A 562 -1.82 35.88 -8.15
N VAL A 563 -1.82 34.68 -7.59
CA VAL A 563 -0.63 34.10 -6.97
C VAL A 563 0.39 33.77 -8.06
N SER A 564 1.62 34.24 -7.88
CA SER A 564 2.74 34.01 -8.77
C SER A 564 3.91 33.35 -8.04
N LEU A 565 4.63 32.49 -8.75
CA LEU A 565 5.83 31.79 -8.29
C LEU A 565 7.04 32.33 -9.05
N ALA A 566 7.99 32.93 -8.34
CA ALA A 566 9.28 33.33 -8.87
C ALA A 566 10.29 32.18 -8.76
N THR A 567 10.86 31.75 -9.89
CA THR A 567 11.82 30.65 -9.96
C THR A 567 13.19 31.10 -10.51
N PRO A 568 14.30 30.42 -10.19
CA PRO A 568 15.57 30.67 -10.85
C PRO A 568 15.46 30.53 -12.38
N ASN A 569 16.33 31.21 -13.12
CA ASN A 569 16.30 31.10 -14.57
C ASN A 569 16.92 29.77 -15.04
N PHE A 570 16.08 28.88 -15.57
CA PHE A 570 16.49 27.56 -16.07
C PHE A 570 17.04 27.59 -17.51
N ALA A 571 16.81 28.66 -18.29
CA ALA A 571 17.14 28.70 -19.71
C ALA A 571 18.62 28.98 -20.01
N GLY A 572 19.41 29.38 -19.00
CA GLY A 572 20.86 29.57 -19.11
C GLY A 572 21.35 30.74 -19.99
N ASN A 573 20.43 31.44 -20.68
CA ASN A 573 20.74 32.50 -21.65
C ASN A 573 20.33 33.89 -21.15
N VAL A 574 20.94 34.35 -20.05
CA VAL A 574 20.79 35.73 -19.54
C VAL A 574 22.11 36.48 -19.63
N THR A 575 22.05 37.79 -19.84
CA THR A 575 23.22 38.66 -19.74
C THR A 575 23.74 38.69 -18.29
N ASP A 576 25.01 39.06 -18.10
CA ASP A 576 25.64 39.07 -16.77
C ASP A 576 24.88 39.96 -15.75
N ASP A 577 24.26 41.04 -16.23
CA ASP A 577 23.44 41.96 -15.43
C ASP A 577 22.03 41.45 -15.13
N GLN A 578 21.66 40.27 -15.62
CA GLN A 578 20.33 39.64 -15.46
C GLN A 578 20.38 38.28 -14.74
N LYS A 579 21.53 37.88 -14.19
CA LYS A 579 21.71 36.57 -13.53
C LYS A 579 20.85 36.37 -12.28
N ASP A 580 20.48 37.44 -11.59
CA ASP A 580 19.60 37.47 -10.43
C ASP A 580 18.11 37.62 -10.80
N VAL A 581 17.79 37.78 -12.10
CA VAL A 581 16.40 37.92 -12.55
C VAL A 581 15.73 36.55 -12.62
N MET A 582 14.67 36.39 -11.85
CA MET A 582 13.87 35.17 -11.73
C MET A 582 12.76 35.11 -12.80
N LEU A 583 12.20 33.93 -13.06
CA LEU A 583 11.07 33.73 -13.96
C LEU A 583 9.76 33.75 -13.16
N GLU A 584 8.78 34.55 -13.60
CA GLU A 584 7.44 34.57 -13.02
C GLU A 584 6.56 33.50 -13.68
N TYR A 585 6.02 32.58 -12.87
CA TYR A 585 4.97 31.66 -13.26
C TYR A 585 3.66 32.06 -12.57
N ILE A 586 2.53 31.97 -13.28
CA ILE A 586 1.22 32.35 -12.73
C ILE A 586 0.45 31.10 -12.34
N GLN A 587 -0.17 31.10 -11.15
CA GLN A 587 -1.09 30.04 -10.72
C GLN A 587 -2.28 29.98 -11.68
N ALA A 588 -2.52 28.80 -12.26
CA ALA A 588 -3.71 28.52 -13.06
C ALA A 588 -4.96 28.49 -12.17
N ASP A 589 -6.05 29.00 -12.71
CA ASP A 589 -7.37 29.03 -12.05
C ASP A 589 -7.96 27.62 -11.89
#